data_AF-Q6DAH8-F1
#
_entry.id   AF-Q6DAH8-F1
#
_cell.length_a   1.000
_cell.length_b   1.000
_cell.length_c   1.000
_cell.angle_alpha   90.00
_cell.angle_beta   90.00
_cell.angle_gamma   90.00
#
_symmetry.space_group_name_H-M   'P 1'
#
loop_
_entity.id
_entity.type
_entity.pdbx_description
1 polymer ?
#
loop_
_entity_poly.entity_id
_entity_poly.type
_entity_poly.pdbx_seq_one_letter_code
_entity_poly.pdbx_strand_id
1 'polypeptide(L)'
;MDNVRINSYNTGEGMGFKNAKKQLIVCLQSGNVLHEARGNISTKNLLAIGQISITELIDIIYKSTGTSYSSSPHHFAAHVDVHIIRCRYRGVPWYIKWYFTEPDCVFISVHH
;
A
#
# COMPACT_ATOMS: atom_id res chain seq x y z
N MET A 1 -7.12 27.70 -12.90
CA MET A 1 -8.27 27.52 -11.98
C MET A 1 -8.39 26.03 -11.78
N ASP A 2 -7.50 25.50 -10.94
CA ASP A 2 -7.33 24.06 -10.78
C ASP A 2 -8.18 23.60 -9.61
N ASN A 3 -9.25 22.88 -9.93
CA ASN A 3 -10.07 22.18 -8.95
C ASN A 3 -9.24 21.06 -8.31
N VAL A 4 -8.49 21.40 -7.27
CA VAL A 4 -7.95 20.43 -6.33
C VAL A 4 -9.17 19.78 -5.65
N ARG A 5 -9.58 18.62 -6.18
CA ARG A 5 -10.50 17.72 -5.47
C ARG A 5 -9.81 17.28 -4.20
N ILE A 6 -10.06 18.00 -3.11
CA ILE A 6 -9.81 17.51 -1.75
C ILE A 6 -10.69 16.28 -1.61
N ASN A 7 -10.06 15.10 -1.63
CA ASN A 7 -10.75 13.85 -1.37
C ASN A 7 -10.99 13.80 0.14
N SER A 8 -12.12 14.35 0.57
CA SER A 8 -12.53 14.38 1.97
C SER A 8 -12.85 12.96 2.45
N TYR A 9 -11.85 12.23 2.91
CA TYR A 9 -12.04 10.97 3.62
C TYR A 9 -12.44 11.25 5.07
N ASN A 10 -13.71 11.60 5.30
CA ASN A 10 -14.27 11.66 6.65
C ASN A 10 -15.74 11.21 6.67
N THR A 11 -15.96 9.95 7.02
CA THR A 11 -17.16 9.44 7.71
C THR A 11 -16.84 8.05 8.24
N GLY A 12 -16.40 7.90 9.50
CA GLY A 12 -16.53 6.71 10.39
C GLY A 12 -16.20 5.29 9.90
N GLU A 13 -15.85 5.09 8.63
CA GLU A 13 -15.67 3.84 7.93
C GLU A 13 -14.32 3.96 7.21
N GLY A 14 -13.40 3.06 7.52
CA GLY A 14 -12.06 3.05 6.93
C GLY A 14 -12.10 2.91 5.40
N MET A 15 -10.98 3.22 4.75
CA MET A 15 -10.92 3.22 3.29
C MET A 15 -11.18 1.83 2.70
N GLY A 16 -12.22 1.72 1.87
CA GLY A 16 -12.53 0.47 1.16
C GLY A 16 -11.48 0.08 0.13
N PHE A 17 -11.35 -1.22 -0.15
CA PHE A 17 -10.32 -1.80 -1.03
C PHE A 17 -10.15 -1.08 -2.38
N LYS A 18 -11.25 -0.74 -3.06
CA LYS A 18 -11.19 -0.07 -4.38
C LYS A 18 -10.47 1.28 -4.30
N ASN A 19 -10.74 2.05 -3.24
CA ASN A 19 -10.10 3.35 -3.03
C ASN A 19 -8.65 3.17 -2.62
N ALA A 20 -8.37 2.25 -1.69
CA ALA A 20 -7.00 1.96 -1.25
C ALA A 20 -6.11 1.48 -2.41
N LYS A 21 -6.62 0.58 -3.26
CA LYS A 21 -5.92 0.11 -4.46
C LYS A 21 -5.67 1.24 -5.45
N LYS A 22 -6.67 2.08 -5.72
CA LYS A 22 -6.54 3.22 -6.63
C LYS A 22 -5.49 4.21 -6.14
N GLN A 23 -5.54 4.59 -4.87
CA GLN A 23 -4.61 5.54 -4.28
C GLN A 23 -3.18 4.97 -4.22
N LEU A 24 -3.03 3.69 -3.88
CA LEU A 24 -1.72 3.03 -3.89
C LEU A 24 -1.08 3.06 -5.29
N ILE A 25 -1.85 2.77 -6.35
CA ILE A 25 -1.35 2.84 -7.72
C ILE A 25 -0.94 4.27 -8.10
N VAL A 26 -1.71 5.28 -7.68
CA VAL A 26 -1.35 6.70 -7.90
C VAL A 26 -0.04 7.05 -7.20
N CYS A 27 0.15 6.67 -5.93
CA CYS A 27 1.41 6.92 -5.21
C CYS A 27 2.60 6.25 -5.92
N LEU A 28 2.44 4.99 -6.32
CA LEU A 28 3.47 4.24 -7.04
C LEU A 28 3.84 4.89 -8.39
N GLN A 29 2.86 5.32 -9.18
CA GLN A 29 3.09 5.96 -10.47
C GLN A 29 3.71 7.35 -10.34
N SER A 30 3.38 8.09 -9.28
CA SER A 30 3.93 9.42 -9.00
C SER A 30 5.29 9.39 -8.30
N GLY A 31 5.78 8.20 -7.90
CA GLY A 31 7.03 8.07 -7.13
C GLY A 31 6.92 8.48 -5.67
N ASN A 32 5.70 8.67 -5.15
CA ASN A 32 5.42 9.05 -3.75
C ASN A 32 5.47 7.80 -2.86
N VAL A 33 6.66 7.21 -2.76
CA VAL A 33 6.91 5.93 -2.13
C VAL A 33 7.92 6.09 -1.01
N LEU A 34 7.51 5.76 0.20
CA LEU A 34 8.36 5.71 1.39
C LEU A 34 8.38 4.30 1.97
N HIS A 35 9.34 4.05 2.85
CA HIS A 35 9.50 2.76 3.53
C HIS A 35 9.61 2.99 5.04
N GLU A 36 8.81 2.26 5.81
CA GLU A 36 8.88 2.31 7.27
C GLU A 36 10.21 1.69 7.73
N ALA A 37 11.04 2.46 8.42
CA ALA A 37 12.28 1.96 9.00
C ALA A 37 11.95 1.02 10.16
N ARG A 38 12.18 -0.29 9.98
CA ARG A 38 11.98 -1.31 11.01
C ARG A 38 13.30 -2.00 11.38
N GLY A 39 14.09 -1.40 12.27
CA GLY A 39 15.25 -2.06 12.91
C GLY A 39 16.01 -3.06 12.01
N ASN A 40 16.33 -4.25 12.53
CA ASN A 40 17.14 -5.27 11.84
C ASN A 40 16.37 -6.09 10.76
N ILE A 41 15.27 -5.57 10.20
CA ILE A 41 14.36 -6.32 9.29
C ILE A 41 14.29 -5.65 7.90
N SER A 42 15.44 -5.24 7.36
CA SER A 42 15.55 -4.68 6.00
C SER A 42 15.13 -5.68 4.89
N THR A 43 15.20 -6.98 5.15
CA THR A 43 14.94 -8.04 4.16
C THR A 43 13.48 -8.25 3.76
N LYS A 44 12.51 -7.58 4.41
CA LYS A 44 11.07 -7.79 4.17
C LYS A 44 10.42 -6.77 3.21
N ASN A 45 11.21 -5.94 2.55
CA ASN A 45 10.71 -4.97 1.59
C ASN A 45 11.52 -5.05 0.30
N LEU A 46 11.17 -6.02 -0.55
CA LEU A 46 11.79 -6.26 -1.86
C LEU A 46 11.80 -5.01 -2.74
N LEU A 47 10.81 -4.11 -2.58
CA LEU A 47 10.80 -2.81 -3.26
C LEU A 47 11.91 -1.88 -2.74
N ALA A 48 12.09 -1.80 -1.42
CA ALA A 48 13.11 -0.93 -0.79
C ALA A 48 14.55 -1.32 -1.18
N ILE A 49 14.80 -2.63 -1.35
CA ILE A 49 16.11 -3.17 -1.72
C ILE A 49 16.28 -3.36 -3.22
N GLY A 50 15.34 -2.87 -4.04
CA GLY A 50 15.42 -2.92 -5.51
C GLY A 50 15.33 -4.32 -6.12
N GLN A 51 14.86 -5.32 -5.38
CA GLN A 51 14.67 -6.69 -5.90
C GLN A 51 13.43 -6.81 -6.78
N ILE A 52 12.47 -5.91 -6.62
CA ILE A 52 11.36 -5.72 -7.55
C ILE A 52 11.23 -4.27 -7.97
N SER A 53 10.69 -4.07 -9.17
CA SER A 53 10.38 -2.73 -9.68
C SER A 53 9.00 -2.24 -9.23
N ILE A 54 8.77 -0.93 -9.34
CA ILE A 54 7.44 -0.32 -9.17
C ILE A 54 6.43 -0.94 -10.14
N THR A 55 6.81 -1.15 -11.40
CA THR A 55 5.94 -1.74 -12.42
C THR A 55 5.52 -3.17 -12.05
N GLU A 56 6.46 -3.97 -11.57
CA GLU A 56 6.16 -5.34 -11.10
C GLU A 56 5.22 -5.33 -9.89
N LEU A 57 5.44 -4.43 -8.94
CA LEU A 57 4.54 -4.28 -7.79
C LEU A 57 3.13 -3.86 -8.22
N ILE A 58 3.02 -2.93 -9.18
CA ILE A 58 1.74 -2.53 -9.78
C ILE A 58 1.04 -3.75 -10.42
N ASP A 59 1.75 -4.59 -11.15
CA ASP A 59 1.18 -5.80 -11.76
C ASP A 59 0.64 -6.79 -10.71
N ILE A 60 1.38 -6.99 -9.62
CA ILE A 60 0.94 -7.83 -8.49
C ILE A 60 -0.35 -7.24 -7.88
N ILE A 61 -0.36 -5.93 -7.62
CA ILE A 61 -1.53 -5.23 -7.07
C ILE A 61 -2.72 -5.32 -8.03
N TYR A 62 -2.52 -5.24 -9.35
CA TYR A 62 -3.62 -5.38 -10.32
C TYR A 62 -4.34 -6.71 -10.20
N LYS A 63 -3.63 -7.81 -9.89
CA LYS A 63 -4.22 -9.15 -9.71
C LYS A 63 -4.95 -9.33 -8.37
N SER A 64 -4.72 -8.44 -7.40
CA SER A 64 -5.45 -8.47 -6.12
C SER A 64 -6.94 -8.15 -6.29
N THR A 65 -7.77 -8.78 -5.47
CA THR A 65 -9.21 -8.59 -5.36
C THR A 65 -9.60 -8.19 -3.92
N GLY A 66 -10.85 -7.78 -3.70
CA GLY A 66 -11.32 -7.43 -2.35
C GLY A 66 -11.18 -8.56 -1.33
N THR A 67 -11.26 -9.82 -1.77
CA THR A 67 -11.09 -11.00 -0.89
C THR A 67 -9.63 -11.22 -0.46
N SER A 68 -8.68 -10.66 -1.20
CA SER A 68 -7.26 -10.67 -0.84
C SER A 68 -6.85 -9.50 0.05
N TYR A 69 -7.77 -8.60 0.37
CA TYR A 69 -7.51 -7.36 1.09
C TYR A 69 -8.05 -7.39 2.52
N SER A 70 -7.31 -6.78 3.43
CA SER A 70 -7.78 -6.45 4.78
C SER A 70 -7.21 -5.10 5.21
N SER A 71 -7.92 -4.36 6.05
CA SER A 71 -7.38 -3.18 6.73
C SER A 71 -7.61 -3.24 8.24
N SER A 72 -6.75 -2.58 8.98
CA SER A 72 -6.85 -2.43 10.43
C SER A 72 -6.17 -1.13 10.87
N PRO A 73 -6.64 -0.48 11.95
CA PRO A 73 -5.97 0.69 12.52
C PRO A 73 -4.48 0.47 12.80
N HIS A 74 -3.67 1.50 12.58
CA HIS A 74 -2.24 1.47 12.92
C HIS A 74 -2.06 1.42 14.44
N HIS A 75 -1.16 0.56 14.92
CA HIS A 75 -0.99 0.29 16.36
C HIS A 75 -0.66 1.54 17.18
N PHE A 76 0.13 2.47 16.63
CA PHE A 76 0.52 3.71 17.30
C PHE A 76 -0.33 4.92 16.91
N ALA A 77 -1.17 4.78 15.88
CA ALA A 77 -1.93 5.88 15.29
C ALA A 77 -3.26 5.35 14.77
N ALA A 78 -4.20 5.05 15.66
CA ALA A 78 -5.45 4.36 15.29
C ALA A 78 -6.34 5.09 14.26
N HIS A 79 -6.05 6.37 13.98
CA HIS A 79 -6.70 7.15 12.92
C HIS A 79 -6.12 6.86 11.51
N VAL A 80 -5.02 6.14 11.42
CA VAL A 80 -4.38 5.71 10.16
C VAL A 80 -4.74 4.26 9.89
N ASP A 81 -5.33 3.99 8.73
CA ASP A 81 -5.57 2.62 8.29
C ASP A 81 -4.29 1.98 7.75
N VAL A 82 -3.99 0.77 8.23
CA VAL A 82 -2.97 -0.10 7.65
C VAL A 82 -3.64 -1.08 6.73
N HIS A 83 -3.20 -1.09 5.49
CA HIS A 83 -3.74 -1.91 4.42
C HIS A 83 -2.84 -3.13 4.18
N ILE A 84 -3.45 -4.28 3.91
CA ILE A 84 -2.74 -5.51 3.59
C ILE A 84 -3.38 -6.17 2.37
N ILE A 85 -2.55 -6.57 1.40
CA ILE A 85 -2.92 -7.48 0.31
C ILE A 85 -2.19 -8.80 0.51
N ARG A 86 -2.94 -9.90 0.46
CA ARG A 86 -2.45 -11.28 0.42
C ARG A 86 -2.96 -11.97 -0.83
N CYS A 87 -2.19 -11.96 -1.91
CA CYS A 87 -2.62 -12.49 -3.21
C CYS A 87 -1.61 -13.50 -3.76
N ARG A 88 -1.96 -14.20 -4.85
CA ARG A 88 -1.03 -15.04 -5.60
C ARG A 88 -0.68 -14.34 -6.92
N TYR A 89 0.61 -14.27 -7.24
CA TYR A 89 1.11 -13.78 -8.51
C TYR A 89 2.15 -14.76 -9.04
N ARG A 90 1.97 -15.23 -10.28
CA ARG A 90 2.82 -16.26 -10.93
C ARG A 90 3.04 -17.51 -10.07
N GLY A 91 2.01 -17.94 -9.33
CA GLY A 91 2.07 -19.14 -8.48
C GLY A 91 2.71 -18.93 -7.09
N VAL A 92 3.20 -17.72 -6.78
CA VAL A 92 3.83 -17.40 -5.50
C VAL A 92 2.88 -16.57 -4.63
N PRO A 93 2.75 -16.84 -3.32
CA PRO A 93 1.98 -15.99 -2.41
C PRO A 93 2.73 -14.69 -2.11
N TRP A 94 2.02 -13.56 -2.13
CA TRP A 94 2.58 -12.24 -1.87
C TRP A 94 1.95 -11.61 -0.63
N TYR A 95 2.76 -10.86 0.11
CA TYR A 95 2.38 -10.06 1.27
C TYR A 95 2.81 -8.62 1.07
N ILE A 96 1.83 -7.72 0.92
CA ILE A 96 2.04 -6.29 0.72
C ILE A 96 1.31 -5.56 1.84
N LYS A 97 2.02 -4.75 2.63
CA LYS A 97 1.49 -4.00 3.76
C LYS A 97 1.96 -2.55 3.72
N TRP A 98 1.01 -1.62 3.78
CA TRP A 98 1.29 -0.18 3.69
C TRP A 98 0.26 0.66 4.45
N TYR A 99 0.54 1.95 4.61
CA TYR A 99 -0.41 2.98 5.00
C TYR A 99 -0.17 4.24 4.17
N PHE A 100 -1.06 5.24 4.28
CA PHE A 100 -0.93 6.51 3.56
C PHE A 100 -0.50 7.63 4.51
N THR A 101 0.41 8.48 4.03
CA THR A 101 0.74 9.79 4.60
C THR A 101 0.76 10.77 3.44
N GLU A 102 -0.37 11.40 3.14
CA GLU A 102 -0.50 12.18 1.90
C GLU A 102 0.67 13.17 1.72
N PRO A 103 1.35 13.15 0.55
CA PRO A 103 0.96 12.49 -0.71
C PRO A 103 1.49 11.04 -0.89
N ASP A 104 2.19 10.50 0.10
CA ASP A 104 2.95 9.26 0.04
C ASP A 104 2.17 8.00 0.44
N CYS A 105 2.58 6.87 -0.12
CA CYS A 105 2.35 5.57 0.48
C CYS A 105 3.62 5.11 1.21
N VAL A 106 3.44 4.62 2.44
CA VAL A 106 4.55 4.11 3.25
C VAL A 106 4.45 2.61 3.34
N PHE A 107 5.41 1.90 2.73
CA PHE A 107 5.46 0.44 2.80
C PHE A 107 6.08 -0.03 4.11
N ILE A 108 5.30 -0.81 4.84
CA ILE A 108 5.76 -1.57 5.99
C ILE A 108 6.46 -2.85 5.53
N SER A 109 5.91 -3.51 4.50
CA SER A 109 6.47 -4.76 3.98
C SER A 109 5.98 -5.08 2.57
N VAL A 110 6.88 -5.61 1.73
CA VAL A 110 6.60 -6.07 0.37
C VAL A 110 7.47 -7.31 0.13
N HIS A 111 6.90 -8.51 0.24
CA HIS A 111 7.65 -9.75 0.03
C HIS A 111 6.75 -10.90 -0.41
N HIS A 112 7.39 -12.01 -0.77
CA HIS A 112 6.78 -13.28 -1.12
C HIS A 112 7.55 -14.44 -0.47
#